data_AF-A0AA39C9I1-F1
#
_entry.id   AF-A0AA39C9I1-F1
#
_cell.length_a   1.000
_cell.length_b   1.000
_cell.length_c   1.000
_cell.angle_alpha   90.00
_cell.angle_beta   90.00
_cell.angle_gamma   90.00
#
_symmetry.space_group_name_H-M   'P 1'
#
loop_
_entity.id
_entity.type
_entity.pdbx_description
1 polymer ?
#
loop_
_entity_poly.entity_id
_entity_poly.type
_entity_poly.pdbx_seq_one_letter_code
_entity_poly.pdbx_strand_id
1 'polypeptide(L)'
;MMAVKASIANTLLGLKKAGSTSCLAPPTSGANLGSSRSLPPSPCSSRKNSLVGGGLGISPDLLEGAEQSVAAQLISGEFDDGLMSRAKDTGKFLYNTLNPDERVDKINLMMGKLKTALDAETTSRLLLTKINDNDSGKLIVQSDLRVQALSVLLLHYCAGLQHAQELLDRPKTNRD
;
A
#
# COMPACT_ATOMS: atom_id res chain seq x y z
N MET A 1 69.46 -25.91 3.05
CA MET A 1 70.03 -25.58 1.73
C MET A 1 69.09 -24.59 1.05
N MET A 2 69.61 -23.40 0.70
CA MET A 2 69.13 -22.36 -0.25
C MET A 2 67.69 -21.81 -0.05
N ALA A 3 67.41 -20.55 0.32
CA ALA A 3 67.82 -19.21 -0.13
C ALA A 3 67.25 -18.72 -1.49
N VAL A 4 66.21 -17.85 -1.38
CA VAL A 4 66.01 -16.52 -2.02
C VAL A 4 65.78 -16.35 -3.55
N LYS A 5 64.80 -15.45 -3.84
CA LYS A 5 64.54 -14.61 -5.05
C LYS A 5 63.90 -15.32 -6.26
N ALA A 6 63.01 -14.71 -7.03
CA ALA A 6 62.81 -13.33 -7.50
C ALA A 6 61.32 -13.18 -7.95
N SER A 7 60.73 -12.10 -8.47
CA SER A 7 60.88 -10.64 -8.54
C SER A 7 59.64 -10.15 -9.32
N ILE A 8 59.34 -8.87 -9.19
CA ILE A 8 58.13 -8.12 -9.59
C ILE A 8 57.97 -8.00 -11.11
N ALA A 9 56.73 -8.06 -11.60
CA ALA A 9 56.32 -7.34 -12.80
C ALA A 9 54.96 -6.66 -12.57
N ASN A 10 55.01 -5.33 -12.66
CA ASN A 10 53.96 -4.36 -12.41
C ASN A 10 53.23 -4.12 -13.75
N THR A 11 51.98 -4.54 -13.91
CA THR A 11 51.14 -4.07 -15.03
C THR A 11 50.30 -2.89 -14.58
N LEU A 12 50.88 -1.75 -14.91
CA LEU A 12 50.31 -0.41 -15.00
C LEU A 12 48.97 -0.40 -15.78
N LEU A 13 48.12 0.56 -15.39
CA LEU A 13 47.13 1.29 -16.21
C LEU A 13 45.73 0.67 -16.41
N GLY A 14 44.77 1.21 -15.66
CA GLY A 14 43.35 1.12 -16.00
C GLY A 14 42.41 2.01 -15.20
N LEU A 15 42.90 3.05 -14.52
CA LEU A 15 42.06 4.03 -13.82
C LEU A 15 42.01 5.35 -14.61
N LYS A 16 40.77 5.82 -14.77
CA LYS A 16 40.25 7.10 -15.29
C LYS A 16 39.85 7.14 -16.77
N LYS A 17 38.54 7.22 -16.99
CA LYS A 17 38.00 8.24 -17.90
C LYS A 17 36.67 8.75 -17.33
N ALA A 18 36.79 9.77 -16.48
CA ALA A 18 35.72 10.72 -16.25
C ALA A 18 35.39 11.37 -17.60
N GLY A 19 34.12 11.39 -17.97
CA GLY A 19 33.69 11.91 -19.25
C GLY A 19 32.19 12.11 -19.27
N SER A 20 31.71 13.12 -18.57
CA SER A 20 30.52 13.84 -19.00
C SER A 20 30.36 15.14 -18.23
N THR A 21 30.96 16.19 -18.75
CA THR A 21 30.54 17.57 -18.53
C THR A 21 30.53 18.24 -19.90
N SER A 22 29.37 18.25 -20.54
CA SER A 22 29.12 19.13 -21.69
C SER A 22 27.87 19.93 -21.36
N CYS A 23 28.07 21.02 -20.62
CA CYS A 23 27.07 22.04 -20.37
C CYS A 23 27.66 23.37 -20.85
N LEU A 24 27.70 23.57 -22.17
CA LEU A 24 27.94 24.89 -22.74
C LEU A 24 26.73 25.25 -23.61
N ALA A 25 25.99 26.24 -23.15
CA ALA A 25 25.12 27.07 -23.96
C ALA A 25 25.24 28.51 -23.40
N PRO A 26 25.01 29.59 -24.19
CA PRO A 26 25.32 29.82 -25.61
C PRO A 26 26.11 31.17 -25.80
N PRO A 27 26.25 31.69 -27.04
CA PRO A 27 25.34 32.79 -27.36
C PRO A 27 24.69 32.68 -28.76
N THR A 28 23.38 32.92 -28.78
CA THR A 28 22.57 33.59 -29.81
C THR A 28 23.24 33.87 -31.16
N SER A 29 22.70 33.25 -32.23
CA SER A 29 22.28 33.92 -33.47
C SER A 29 21.65 32.94 -34.45
N GLY A 30 20.52 33.31 -35.06
CA GLY A 30 20.16 32.88 -36.41
C GLY A 30 19.08 31.80 -36.53
N ALA A 31 17.93 32.23 -37.04
CA ALA A 31 16.78 31.42 -37.43
C ALA A 31 17.09 30.34 -38.49
N ASN A 32 16.39 29.20 -38.44
CA ASN A 32 15.46 28.80 -39.49
C ASN A 32 14.74 27.47 -39.20
N LEU A 33 13.59 27.36 -39.84
CA LEU A 33 12.56 26.33 -39.74
C LEU A 33 13.07 24.91 -40.04
N GLY A 34 12.58 23.93 -39.29
CA GLY A 34 12.79 22.51 -39.57
C GLY A 34 12.07 21.60 -38.59
N SER A 35 10.99 20.97 -39.05
CA SER A 35 10.16 20.01 -38.32
C SER A 35 10.96 18.89 -37.64
N SER A 36 10.71 18.69 -36.35
CA SER A 36 10.80 17.37 -35.70
C SER A 36 9.87 17.37 -34.49
N ARG A 37 8.70 16.75 -34.67
CA ARG A 37 7.76 16.43 -33.60
C ARG A 37 8.45 15.45 -32.65
N SER A 38 8.92 15.95 -31.52
CA SER A 38 9.40 15.14 -30.40
C SER A 38 8.23 14.28 -29.89
N LEU A 39 8.38 12.96 -29.97
CA LEU A 39 7.53 12.04 -29.23
C LEU A 39 7.69 12.29 -27.73
N PRO A 40 6.61 12.25 -26.93
CA PRO A 40 6.72 12.36 -25.48
C PRO A 40 7.61 11.23 -24.94
N PRO A 41 8.42 11.47 -23.89
CA PRO A 41 9.14 10.39 -23.23
C PRO A 41 8.13 9.32 -22.81
N SER A 42 8.40 8.07 -23.17
CA SER A 42 7.64 6.91 -22.72
C SER A 42 7.46 7.00 -21.20
N PRO A 43 6.28 6.66 -20.65
CA PRO A 43 6.13 6.53 -19.22
C PRO A 43 7.05 5.37 -18.82
N CYS A 44 8.24 5.70 -18.31
CA CYS A 44 8.98 4.79 -17.46
C CYS A 44 7.94 4.37 -16.41
N SER A 45 7.56 3.09 -16.44
CA SER A 45 6.66 2.49 -15.47
C SER A 45 7.31 2.69 -14.11
N SER A 46 6.95 3.81 -13.49
CA SER A 46 7.31 4.15 -12.14
C SER A 46 6.55 3.11 -11.34
N ARG A 47 7.25 2.02 -11.03
CA ARG A 47 6.91 1.08 -9.99
C ARG A 47 7.04 1.87 -8.68
N LYS A 48 6.13 2.83 -8.49
CA LYS A 48 5.94 3.59 -7.27
C LYS A 48 5.24 2.66 -6.27
N ASN A 49 5.92 1.57 -5.93
CA ASN A 49 5.79 1.00 -4.62
C ASN A 49 6.53 1.96 -3.70
N SER A 50 5.89 3.09 -3.42
CA SER A 50 6.37 4.08 -2.46
C SER A 50 6.31 3.39 -1.10
N LEU A 51 7.37 2.66 -0.81
CA LEU A 51 7.83 2.28 0.52
C LEU A 51 8.30 3.55 1.23
N VAL A 52 7.41 4.53 1.37
CA VAL A 52 7.64 5.79 2.08
C VAL A 52 6.45 5.91 3.04
N GLY A 53 6.77 5.69 4.32
CA GLY A 53 5.81 5.39 5.38
C GLY A 53 5.71 3.88 5.58
N GLY A 54 6.37 3.35 6.61
CA GLY A 54 6.48 1.92 6.94
C GLY A 54 5.18 1.28 7.40
N GLY A 55 4.09 1.48 6.65
CA GLY A 55 2.79 0.89 6.93
C GLY A 55 2.51 -0.36 6.10
N LEU A 56 1.42 -1.04 6.45
CA LEU A 56 0.99 -2.29 5.82
C LEU A 56 0.53 -2.12 4.36
N GLY A 57 0.49 -0.92 3.80
CA GLY A 57 0.11 -0.69 2.40
C GLY A 57 -1.39 -0.92 2.14
N ILE A 58 -2.23 -0.77 3.16
CA ILE A 58 -3.69 -0.80 3.02
C ILE A 58 -4.14 0.41 2.20
N SER A 59 -4.97 0.19 1.18
CA SER A 59 -5.51 1.25 0.33
C SER A 59 -6.32 2.25 1.17
N PRO A 60 -6.08 3.57 1.04
CA PRO A 60 -6.79 4.59 1.83
C PRO A 60 -8.30 4.60 1.56
N ASP A 61 -8.73 4.19 0.36
CA ASP A 61 -10.14 4.01 0.01
C ASP A 61 -10.83 3.00 0.94
N LEU A 62 -10.15 1.91 1.32
CA LEU A 62 -10.73 0.90 2.22
C LEU A 62 -10.87 1.40 3.66
N LEU A 63 -10.09 2.41 4.06
CA LEU A 63 -10.15 3.01 5.39
C LEU A 63 -11.19 4.13 5.47
N GLU A 64 -11.93 4.41 4.39
CA GLU A 64 -12.91 5.49 4.34
C GLU A 64 -13.98 5.33 5.42
N GLY A 65 -14.06 6.30 6.32
CA GLY A 65 -15.05 6.33 7.41
C GLY A 65 -14.65 5.51 8.64
N ALA A 66 -13.57 4.73 8.57
CA ALA A 66 -13.03 4.07 9.75
C ALA A 66 -12.56 5.09 10.79
N GLU A 67 -12.74 4.79 12.06
CA GLU A 67 -12.30 5.65 13.14
C GLU A 67 -10.76 5.81 13.14
N GLN A 68 -10.26 7.02 13.38
CA GLN A 68 -8.86 7.38 13.19
C GLN A 68 -7.89 6.52 14.02
N SER A 69 -8.26 6.19 15.27
CA SER A 69 -7.41 5.36 16.14
C SER A 69 -7.38 3.89 15.70
N VAL A 70 -8.43 3.38 15.06
CA VAL A 70 -8.43 2.07 14.39
C VAL A 70 -7.59 2.14 13.13
N ALA A 71 -7.85 3.11 12.24
CA ALA A 71 -7.14 3.27 10.97
C ALA A 71 -5.63 3.44 11.15
N ALA A 72 -5.20 4.22 12.16
CA ALA A 72 -3.77 4.40 12.46
C ALA A 72 -3.07 3.08 12.83
N GLN A 73 -3.70 2.23 13.65
CA GLN A 73 -3.15 0.92 14.00
C GLN A 73 -3.07 -0.01 12.78
N LEU A 74 -4.14 -0.04 11.97
CA LEU A 74 -4.15 -0.81 10.72
C LEU A 74 -3.08 -0.39 9.73
N ILE A 75 -2.77 0.91 9.67
CA ILE A 75 -1.68 1.41 8.82
C ILE A 75 -0.34 1.00 9.42
N SER A 76 -0.13 1.18 10.73
CA SER A 76 1.15 0.88 11.39
C SER A 76 1.51 -0.60 11.41
N GLY A 77 0.51 -1.49 11.43
CA GLY A 77 0.70 -2.93 11.63
C GLY A 77 1.05 -3.33 13.06
N GLU A 78 0.97 -2.40 14.01
CA GLU A 78 1.06 -2.66 15.43
C GLU A 78 -0.35 -2.85 15.99
N PHE A 79 -0.71 -4.10 16.30
CA PHE A 79 -2.04 -4.45 16.79
C PHE A 79 -2.01 -4.64 18.31
N ASP A 80 -2.69 -3.75 19.03
CA ASP A 80 -2.92 -3.91 20.47
C ASP A 80 -4.03 -4.95 20.77
N ASP A 81 -4.05 -5.50 21.99
CA ASP A 81 -5.06 -6.48 22.43
C ASP A 81 -6.50 -5.89 22.44
N GLY A 82 -6.63 -4.56 22.49
CA GLY A 82 -7.89 -3.84 22.51
C GLY A 82 -8.45 -3.52 21.12
N LEU A 83 -7.68 -3.76 20.05
CA LEU A 83 -7.97 -3.28 18.71
C LEU A 83 -9.28 -3.85 18.18
N MET A 84 -9.53 -5.15 18.42
CA MET A 84 -10.78 -5.80 17.97
C MET A 84 -12.00 -5.22 18.70
N SER A 85 -11.91 -4.99 20.01
CA SER A 85 -13.00 -4.37 20.78
C SER A 85 -13.26 -2.96 20.25
N ARG A 86 -12.20 -2.17 20.09
CA ARG A 86 -12.31 -0.80 19.58
C ARG A 86 -12.92 -0.75 18.19
N ALA A 87 -12.47 -1.63 17.28
CA ALA A 87 -13.02 -1.75 15.93
C ALA A 87 -14.52 -2.05 15.98
N LYS A 88 -14.95 -2.97 16.85
CA LYS A 88 -16.38 -3.30 17.03
C LYS A 88 -17.17 -2.12 17.62
N ASP A 89 -16.65 -1.48 18.67
CA ASP A 89 -17.33 -0.42 19.41
C ASP A 89 -17.48 0.87 18.59
N THR A 90 -16.47 1.19 17.79
CA THR A 90 -16.46 2.37 16.92
C THR A 90 -17.20 2.11 15.60
N GLY A 91 -17.26 0.86 15.14
CA GLY A 91 -17.92 0.47 13.89
C GLY A 91 -19.41 0.84 13.86
N LYS A 92 -20.10 0.84 14.99
CA LYS A 92 -21.51 1.28 15.08
C LYS A 92 -21.75 2.73 14.66
N PHE A 93 -20.72 3.58 14.70
CA PHE A 93 -20.77 4.97 14.27
C PHE A 93 -20.36 5.20 12.81
N LEU A 94 -19.94 4.14 12.12
CA LEU A 94 -19.54 4.18 10.71
C LEU A 94 -20.68 4.74 9.85
N TYR A 95 -20.43 5.85 9.15
CA TYR A 95 -21.41 6.59 8.33
C TYR A 95 -22.71 6.95 9.05
N ASN A 96 -22.65 7.26 10.35
CA ASN A 96 -23.82 7.62 11.16
C ASN A 96 -24.57 8.89 10.69
N THR A 97 -23.97 9.67 9.80
CA THR A 97 -24.57 10.87 9.20
C THR A 97 -25.54 10.54 8.05
N LEU A 98 -25.49 9.31 7.53
CA LEU A 98 -26.39 8.84 6.47
C LEU A 98 -27.67 8.25 7.06
N ASN A 99 -28.74 8.24 6.27
CA ASN A 99 -29.95 7.53 6.65
C ASN A 99 -29.70 6.02 6.75
N PRO A 100 -30.47 5.26 7.55
CA PRO A 100 -30.24 3.83 7.74
C PRO A 100 -30.14 3.01 6.44
N ASP A 101 -31.01 3.27 5.45
CA ASP A 101 -30.97 2.61 4.14
C ASP A 101 -29.66 2.92 3.37
N GLU A 102 -29.35 4.21 3.22
CA GLU A 102 -28.12 4.68 2.54
C GLU A 102 -26.85 4.18 3.22
N ARG A 103 -26.90 4.07 4.55
CA ARG A 103 -25.83 3.57 5.40
C ARG A 103 -25.59 2.09 5.13
N VAL A 104 -26.64 1.27 5.05
CA VAL A 104 -26.53 -0.16 4.66
C VAL A 104 -25.90 -0.29 3.28
N ASP A 105 -26.38 0.47 2.29
CA ASP A 105 -25.87 0.43 0.91
C ASP A 105 -24.39 0.80 0.83
N LYS A 106 -23.99 1.90 1.47
CA LYS A 106 -22.59 2.36 1.49
C LYS A 106 -21.69 1.34 2.21
N ILE A 107 -22.14 0.75 3.32
CA ILE A 107 -21.36 -0.27 4.04
C ILE A 107 -21.19 -1.53 3.19
N ASN A 108 -22.26 -2.00 2.54
CA ASN A 108 -22.19 -3.18 1.67
C ASN A 108 -21.24 -2.97 0.48
N LEU A 109 -21.26 -1.78 -0.14
CA LEU A 109 -20.33 -1.40 -1.19
C LEU A 109 -18.87 -1.53 -0.71
N MET A 110 -18.56 -0.93 0.44
CA MET A 110 -17.21 -0.95 0.99
C MET A 110 -16.78 -2.35 1.44
N MET A 111 -17.68 -3.13 2.03
CA MET A 111 -17.44 -4.54 2.36
C MET A 111 -17.12 -5.37 1.11
N GLY A 112 -17.77 -5.11 -0.03
CA GLY A 112 -17.47 -5.79 -1.29
C GLY A 112 -16.02 -5.51 -1.76
N LYS A 113 -15.60 -4.24 -1.71
CA LYS A 113 -14.21 -3.87 -2.02
C LYS A 113 -13.21 -4.53 -1.05
N LEU A 114 -13.54 -4.53 0.25
CA LEU A 114 -12.70 -5.08 1.30
C LEU A 114 -12.51 -6.59 1.19
N LYS A 115 -13.59 -7.34 0.90
CA LYS A 115 -13.53 -8.78 0.63
C LYS A 115 -12.64 -9.09 -0.56
N THR A 116 -12.80 -8.33 -1.65
CA THR A 116 -11.94 -8.48 -2.84
C THR A 116 -10.47 -8.26 -2.50
N ALA A 117 -10.16 -7.25 -1.68
CA ALA A 117 -8.79 -6.99 -1.24
C ALA A 117 -8.24 -8.12 -0.34
N LEU A 118 -9.07 -8.64 0.57
CA LEU A 118 -8.71 -9.75 1.46
C LEU A 118 -8.45 -11.05 0.68
N ASP A 119 -9.28 -11.36 -0.31
CA ASP A 119 -9.09 -12.51 -1.20
C ASP A 119 -7.81 -12.39 -2.01
N ALA A 120 -7.52 -11.20 -2.55
CA ALA A 120 -6.29 -10.92 -3.28
C ALA A 120 -5.04 -11.09 -2.40
N GLU A 121 -5.07 -10.57 -1.17
CA GLU A 121 -3.96 -10.70 -0.22
C GLU A 121 -3.77 -12.16 0.24
N THR A 122 -4.86 -12.88 0.52
CA THR A 122 -4.81 -14.31 0.87
C THR A 122 -4.22 -15.15 -0.28
N THR A 123 -4.59 -14.83 -1.52
CA THR A 123 -4.03 -15.46 -2.71
C THR A 123 -2.53 -15.15 -2.85
N SER A 124 -2.15 -13.89 -2.65
CA SER A 124 -0.75 -13.47 -2.64
C SER A 124 0.06 -14.27 -1.61
N ARG A 125 -0.39 -14.33 -0.35
CA ARG A 125 0.23 -15.12 0.73
C ARG A 125 0.46 -16.58 0.32
N LEU A 126 -0.54 -17.21 -0.29
CA LEU A 126 -0.46 -18.60 -0.73
C LEU A 126 0.60 -18.79 -1.83
N LEU A 127 0.72 -17.85 -2.77
CA LEU A 127 1.75 -17.88 -3.81
C LEU A 127 3.15 -17.71 -3.21
N LEU A 128 3.32 -16.79 -2.26
CA LEU A 128 4.58 -16.58 -1.57
C LEU A 128 5.05 -17.84 -0.83
N THR A 129 4.12 -18.57 -0.21
CA THR A 129 4.43 -19.83 0.49
C THR A 129 4.95 -20.91 -0.47
N LYS A 130 4.53 -20.90 -1.74
CA LYS A 130 4.98 -21.86 -2.76
C LYS A 130 6.34 -21.51 -3.35
N ILE A 131 6.76 -20.25 -3.23
CA ILE A 131 8.03 -19.76 -3.76
C ILE A 131 9.09 -19.92 -2.65
N ASN A 132 9.98 -20.89 -2.81
CA ASN A 132 11.04 -21.17 -1.85
C ASN A 132 12.25 -20.22 -2.06
N ASP A 133 12.04 -18.94 -1.78
CA ASP A 133 13.06 -17.89 -1.82
C ASP A 133 13.37 -17.41 -0.39
N ASN A 134 14.62 -17.02 -0.13
CA ASN A 134 15.08 -16.59 1.19
C ASN A 134 14.40 -15.28 1.64
N ASP A 135 13.95 -14.46 0.69
CA ASP A 135 13.20 -13.22 0.96
C ASP A 135 11.68 -13.45 1.14
N SER A 136 11.15 -14.64 0.81
CA SER A 136 9.72 -14.92 0.91
C SER A 136 9.23 -14.90 2.36
N GLY A 137 10.06 -15.29 3.33
CA GLY A 137 9.70 -15.30 4.75
C GLY A 137 9.25 -13.93 5.28
N LYS A 138 9.98 -12.85 4.95
CA LYS A 138 9.61 -11.49 5.38
C LYS A 138 8.31 -11.03 4.72
N LEU A 139 8.14 -11.35 3.44
CA LEU A 139 6.96 -10.97 2.69
C LEU A 139 5.71 -11.76 3.14
N ILE A 140 5.86 -13.02 3.58
CA ILE A 140 4.78 -13.79 4.19
C ILE A 140 4.34 -13.14 5.50
N VAL A 141 5.27 -12.79 6.39
CA VAL A 141 4.92 -12.09 7.65
C VAL A 141 4.21 -10.77 7.36
N GLN A 142 4.66 -10.00 6.37
CA GLN A 142 3.97 -8.77 5.97
C GLN A 142 2.56 -9.03 5.41
N SER A 143 2.40 -10.06 4.60
CA SER A 143 1.10 -10.48 4.05
C SER A 143 0.15 -10.92 5.17
N ASP A 144 0.66 -11.61 6.18
CA ASP A 144 -0.12 -12.03 7.35
C ASP A 144 -0.66 -10.84 8.16
N LEU A 145 0.19 -9.85 8.38
CA LEU A 145 -0.22 -8.59 9.02
C LEU A 145 -1.28 -7.86 8.20
N ARG A 146 -1.18 -7.86 6.86
CA ARG A 146 -2.21 -7.28 5.98
C ARG A 146 -3.53 -8.03 6.06
N VAL A 147 -3.51 -9.37 6.02
CA VAL A 147 -4.72 -10.19 6.18
C VAL A 147 -5.38 -9.89 7.53
N GLN A 148 -4.59 -9.77 8.59
CA GLN A 148 -5.09 -9.42 9.92
C GLN A 148 -5.70 -8.00 9.93
N ALA A 149 -5.04 -7.00 9.34
CA ALA A 149 -5.56 -5.64 9.24
C ALA A 149 -6.89 -5.58 8.48
N LEU A 150 -6.97 -6.25 7.32
CA LEU A 150 -8.19 -6.31 6.51
C LEU A 150 -9.33 -7.03 7.26
N SER A 151 -9.00 -8.03 8.08
CA SER A 151 -9.98 -8.75 8.91
C SER A 151 -10.54 -7.87 10.04
N VAL A 152 -9.68 -7.08 10.70
CA VAL A 152 -10.12 -6.11 11.72
C VAL A 152 -10.98 -5.01 11.10
N LEU A 153 -10.59 -4.53 9.92
CA LEU A 153 -11.40 -3.56 9.19
C LEU A 153 -12.76 -4.17 8.82
N LEU A 154 -12.80 -5.44 8.40
CA LEU A 154 -14.05 -6.13 8.08
C LEU A 154 -14.96 -6.23 9.31
N LEU A 155 -14.40 -6.54 10.49
CA LEU A 155 -15.13 -6.50 11.75
C LEU A 155 -15.74 -5.12 12.03
N HIS A 156 -14.98 -4.04 11.80
CA HIS A 156 -15.47 -2.66 11.95
C HIS A 156 -16.67 -2.36 11.04
N TYR A 157 -16.60 -2.74 9.76
CA TYR A 157 -17.72 -2.61 8.82
C TYR A 157 -18.91 -3.49 9.20
N CYS A 158 -18.69 -4.73 9.64
CA CYS A 158 -19.77 -5.63 10.10
C CYS A 158 -20.51 -5.06 11.32
N ALA A 159 -19.81 -4.48 12.29
CA ALA A 159 -20.43 -3.82 13.43
C ALA A 159 -21.29 -2.62 12.99
N GLY A 160 -20.82 -1.86 11.99
CA GLY A 160 -21.59 -0.79 11.37
C GLY A 160 -22.85 -1.30 10.69
N LEU A 161 -22.74 -2.36 9.89
CA LEU A 161 -23.85 -2.97 9.17
C LEU A 161 -24.93 -3.47 10.13
N GLN A 162 -24.52 -4.20 11.16
CA GLN A 162 -25.44 -4.72 12.17
C GLN A 162 -26.24 -3.58 12.82
N HIS A 163 -25.57 -2.52 13.25
CA HIS A 163 -26.23 -1.36 13.84
C HIS A 163 -27.17 -0.65 12.84
N ALA A 164 -26.81 -0.60 11.55
CA ALA A 164 -27.67 0.02 10.52
C ALA A 164 -28.96 -0.80 10.31
N GLN A 165 -28.83 -2.12 10.25
CA GLN A 165 -29.96 -3.03 10.09
C GLN A 165 -30.90 -3.00 11.31
N GLU A 166 -30.36 -2.96 12.53
CA GLU A 166 -31.16 -2.82 13.76
C GLU A 166 -32.00 -1.53 13.80
N LEU A 167 -31.54 -0.45 13.15
CA LEU A 167 -32.31 0.79 13.03
C LEU A 167 -33.43 0.69 12.00
N LEU A 168 -33.28 -0.12 10.95
CA LEU A 168 -34.31 -0.38 9.94
C LEU A 168 -35.40 -1.30 10.48
N ASP A 169 -35.00 -2.34 11.21
CA ASP A 169 -35.91 -3.36 11.74
C ASP A 169 -36.69 -2.87 12.97
N ARG A 170 -36.33 -1.70 13.53
CA ARG A 170 -37.01 -1.13 14.69
C ARG A 170 -38.46 -0.80 14.30
N PRO A 171 -39.47 -1.44 14.94
CA PRO A 171 -40.86 -1.17 14.63
C PRO A 171 -41.16 0.30 14.89
N LYS A 172 -41.75 0.99 13.90
CA LYS A 172 -42.35 2.31 14.07
C LYS A 172 -43.51 2.16 15.06
N THR A 173 -43.24 2.24 16.36
CA THR A 173 -44.31 2.39 17.35
C THR A 173 -44.92 3.76 17.09
N ASN A 174 -46.02 3.78 16.36
CA ASN A 174 -46.92 4.93 16.24
C ASN A 174 -47.20 5.42 17.66
N ARG A 175 -46.79 6.64 17.96
CA ARG A 175 -47.38 7.37 19.08
C ARG A 175 -48.57 8.12 18.49
N ASP A 176 -49.75 7.70 18.91
CA ASP A 176 -51.00 8.42 18.79
C ASP A 176 -50.90 9.84 19.39
#